data_AF-A0A4V5PB49-F1
#
_entry.id   AF-A0A4V5PB49-F1
#
_cell.length_a   1.000
_cell.length_b   1.000
_cell.length_c   1.000
_cell.angle_alpha   90.00
_cell.angle_beta   90.00
_cell.angle_gamma   90.00
#
_symmetry.space_group_name_H-M   'P 1'
#
loop_
_entity.id
_entity.type
_entity.pdbx_description
1 polymer ?
#
loop_
_entity_poly.entity_id
_entity_poly.type
_entity_poly.pdbx_seq_one_letter_code
_entity_poly.pdbx_strand_id
1 'polypeptide(L)'
;AGIDGESIGNCPFSQRLFMILWLKGVVFNVTTVDLKRKPADLHNLAPGTHPPFLTFNGDVKTDVNKIEEFLEETLTPEKYPKLAAKHRESNTAGIDIFSKFSAYIKNTKQQNNAGKWFPSTQSPWWHCPLPRASSDAQTREAAGINAFIHSP
;
A
#
# COMPACT_ATOMS: atom_id res chain seq x y z
N ALA A 1 -13.10 -7.75 5.73
CA ALA A 1 -13.46 -6.32 5.78
C ALA A 1 -13.62 -5.96 7.25
N GLY A 2 -13.00 -4.87 7.70
CA GLY A 2 -13.24 -4.32 9.04
C GLY A 2 -14.67 -3.83 9.16
N ILE A 3 -15.47 -4.47 10.00
CA ILE A 3 -16.91 -4.14 10.18
C ILE A 3 -17.11 -3.06 11.26
N ASP A 4 -16.02 -2.66 11.93
CA ASP A 4 -15.98 -1.91 13.18
C ASP A 4 -15.52 -0.45 13.02
N GLY A 5 -15.06 -0.02 11.84
CA GLY A 5 -14.57 1.34 11.61
C GLY A 5 -13.19 1.62 12.22
N GLU A 6 -12.57 0.63 12.87
CA GLU A 6 -11.20 0.68 13.41
C GLU A 6 -10.24 -0.27 12.68
N SER A 7 -10.75 -1.36 12.12
CA SER A 7 -9.97 -2.36 11.40
C SER A 7 -9.55 -1.90 10.00
N ILE A 8 -8.36 -2.34 9.58
CA ILE A 8 -7.79 -2.05 8.25
C ILE A 8 -8.78 -2.49 7.14
N GLY A 9 -9.18 -1.53 6.29
CA GLY A 9 -10.09 -1.78 5.19
C GLY A 9 -9.47 -2.56 4.03
N ASN A 10 -10.33 -3.08 3.14
CA ASN A 10 -9.91 -3.91 1.99
C ASN A 10 -9.39 -3.05 0.82
N CYS A 11 -8.47 -2.12 1.11
CA CYS A 11 -7.92 -1.17 0.16
C CYS A 11 -6.50 -1.62 -0.28
N PRO A 12 -6.31 -2.09 -1.53
CA PRO A 12 -5.00 -2.58 -1.99
C PRO A 12 -3.92 -1.48 -1.97
N PHE A 13 -4.32 -0.21 -2.13
CA PHE A 13 -3.42 0.94 -2.05
C PHE A 13 -2.93 1.20 -0.62
N SER A 14 -3.82 1.09 0.37
CA SER A 14 -3.46 1.22 1.78
C SER A 14 -2.52 0.08 2.21
N GLN A 15 -2.81 -1.13 1.75
CA GLN A 15 -1.95 -2.30 2.00
C GLN A 15 -0.56 -2.10 1.39
N ARG A 16 -0.46 -1.60 0.14
CA ARG A 16 0.83 -1.31 -0.50
C ARG A 16 1.66 -0.32 0.32
N LEU A 17 1.07 0.78 0.77
CA LEU A 17 1.76 1.78 1.59
C LEU A 17 2.24 1.20 2.92
N PHE A 18 1.39 0.42 3.60
CA PHE A 18 1.75 -0.26 4.84
C PHE A 18 2.93 -1.23 4.63
N MET A 19 2.92 -2.01 3.54
CA MET A 19 4.02 -2.91 3.21
C MET A 19 5.34 -2.16 2.96
N ILE A 20 5.31 -1.03 2.26
CA ILE A 20 6.52 -0.21 2.00
C ILE A 20 7.13 0.27 3.31
N LEU A 21 6.33 0.87 4.20
CA LEU A 21 6.78 1.37 5.49
C LEU A 21 7.32 0.25 6.39
N TRP A 22 6.64 -0.90 6.37
CA TRP A 22 7.08 -2.10 7.10
C TRP A 22 8.42 -2.62 6.60
N LEU A 23 8.59 -2.78 5.28
CA LEU A 23 9.83 -3.27 4.67
C LEU A 23 11.00 -2.27 4.83
N LYS A 24 10.71 -0.97 4.90
CA LYS A 24 11.70 0.05 5.24
C LYS A 24 12.19 -0.08 6.69
N GLY A 25 11.42 -0.70 7.59
CA GLY A 25 11.80 -0.81 9.01
C GLY A 25 11.86 0.54 9.72
N VAL A 26 11.03 1.50 9.28
CA VAL A 26 10.81 2.77 9.96
C VAL A 26 9.77 2.61 11.06
N VAL A 27 9.84 3.44 12.09
CA VAL A 27 8.74 3.60 13.05
C VAL A 27 7.78 4.63 12.50
N PHE A 28 6.51 4.23 12.36
CA PHE A 28 5.44 5.05 11.80
C PHE A 28 4.15 4.78 12.56
N ASN A 29 3.26 5.77 12.57
CA ASN A 29 1.91 5.61 13.08
C ASN A 29 0.95 5.31 11.94
N VAL A 30 -0.05 4.47 12.22
CA VAL A 30 -1.15 4.20 11.30
C VAL A 30 -2.43 4.77 11.91
N THR A 31 -3.05 5.69 11.18
CA THR A 31 -4.35 6.25 11.53
C THR A 31 -5.38 5.77 10.52
N THR A 32 -6.39 5.05 10.99
CA THR A 32 -7.52 4.66 10.14
C THR A 32 -8.49 5.83 9.99
N VAL A 33 -8.96 6.07 8.77
CA VAL A 33 -9.84 7.18 8.43
C VAL A 33 -11.21 6.64 8.02
N ASP A 34 -12.22 6.94 8.83
CA ASP A 34 -13.63 6.76 8.46
C ASP A 34 -14.09 7.91 7.56
N LEU A 35 -14.45 7.59 6.31
CA LEU A 35 -14.95 8.58 5.35
C LEU A 35 -16.36 9.09 5.68
N LYS A 36 -17.13 8.35 6.49
CA LYS A 36 -18.49 8.72 6.93
C LYS A 36 -18.45 9.68 8.11
N ARG A 37 -17.44 9.57 8.97
CA ARG A 37 -17.21 10.44 10.13
C ARG A 37 -15.86 11.14 10.01
N LYS A 38 -15.76 12.13 9.11
CA LYS A 38 -14.52 12.91 8.94
C LYS A 38 -14.21 13.66 10.25
N PRO A 39 -13.13 13.32 10.97
CA PRO A 39 -12.72 14.06 12.15
C PRO A 39 -12.29 15.48 11.73
N ALA A 40 -12.61 16.49 12.54
CA ALA A 40 -12.25 17.89 12.25
C ALA A 40 -10.73 18.08 12.07
N ASP A 41 -9.94 17.34 12.85
CA ASP A 41 -8.48 17.38 12.80
C ASP A 41 -7.93 16.90 11.45
N LEU A 42 -8.58 15.92 10.83
CA LEU A 42 -8.20 15.41 9.51
C LEU A 42 -8.48 16.44 8.40
N HIS A 43 -9.58 17.18 8.54
CA HIS A 43 -9.95 18.23 7.59
C HIS A 43 -8.94 19.39 7.60
N ASN A 44 -8.40 19.72 8.77
CA ASN A 44 -7.36 20.75 8.91
C ASN A 44 -6.00 20.27 8.39
N LEU A 45 -5.70 18.97 8.58
CA LEU A 45 -4.43 18.40 8.14
C LEU A 45 -4.36 18.23 6.62
N ALA A 46 -5.43 17.73 5.98
CA ALA A 46 -5.44 17.44 4.55
C ALA A 46 -6.85 17.67 3.93
N PRO A 47 -7.25 18.93 3.70
CA PRO A 47 -8.58 19.24 3.19
C PRO A 47 -8.80 18.61 1.81
N GLY A 48 -9.88 17.84 1.67
CA GLY A 48 -10.26 17.18 0.42
C GLY A 48 -9.37 16.00 -0.02
N THR A 49 -8.38 15.59 0.79
CA THR A 49 -7.53 14.44 0.45
C THR A 49 -8.24 13.14 0.80
N HIS A 50 -8.29 12.23 -0.17
CA HIS A 50 -8.81 10.88 0.04
C HIS A 50 -7.67 9.93 0.48
N PRO A 51 -7.90 9.07 1.48
CA PRO A 51 -6.95 8.03 1.85
C PRO A 51 -6.75 6.99 0.73
N PRO A 52 -5.57 6.36 0.63
CA PRO A 52 -4.43 6.51 1.54
C PRO A 52 -3.58 7.76 1.23
N PHE A 53 -3.08 8.40 2.29
CA PHE A 53 -2.09 9.47 2.21
C PHE A 53 -1.11 9.38 3.38
N LEU A 54 0.00 10.11 3.29
CA LEU A 54 1.06 10.10 4.31
C LEU A 54 1.34 11.54 4.73
N THR A 55 1.69 11.75 5.99
CA THR A 55 2.33 12.99 6.44
C THR A 55 3.75 12.72 6.86
N PHE A 56 4.66 13.60 6.47
CA PHE A 56 6.06 13.59 6.91
C PHE A 56 6.41 14.96 7.47
N ASN A 57 6.75 15.05 8.76
CA ASN A 57 7.07 16.31 9.43
C ASN A 57 5.99 17.42 9.25
N GLY A 58 4.72 17.02 9.15
CA GLY A 58 3.59 17.94 8.93
C GLY A 58 3.22 18.14 7.46
N ASP A 59 4.07 17.77 6.51
CA ASP A 59 3.76 17.89 5.07
C ASP A 59 2.94 16.70 4.59
N VAL A 60 1.80 17.00 3.96
CA VAL A 60 0.92 15.98 3.36
C VAL A 60 1.47 15.54 2.01
N LYS A 61 1.61 14.22 1.84
CA LYS A 61 1.95 13.53 0.61
C LYS A 61 0.76 12.68 0.17
N THR A 62 0.33 12.90 -1.06
CA THR A 62 -0.78 12.19 -1.71
C THR A 62 -0.24 11.39 -2.89
N ASP A 63 -1.03 10.44 -3.41
CA ASP A 63 -0.63 9.47 -4.45
C ASP A 63 0.40 8.45 -3.96
N VAL A 64 0.01 7.17 -3.95
CA VAL A 64 0.87 6.08 -3.46
C VAL A 64 2.19 5.97 -4.21
N ASN A 65 2.21 6.23 -5.52
CA ASN A 65 3.46 6.14 -6.29
C ASN A 65 4.42 7.27 -5.90
N LYS A 66 3.91 8.50 -5.71
CA LYS A 66 4.72 9.63 -5.25
C LYS A 66 5.21 9.47 -3.81
N ILE A 67 4.38 8.89 -2.95
CA ILE A 67 4.76 8.55 -1.58
C ILE A 67 5.90 7.51 -1.59
N GLU A 68 5.82 6.49 -2.45
CA GLU A 68 6.87 5.50 -2.60
C GLU A 68 8.20 6.13 -3.06
N GLU A 69 8.17 6.97 -4.09
CA GLU A 69 9.34 7.71 -4.58
C GLU A 69 9.94 8.58 -3.46
N PHE A 70 9.10 9.34 -2.76
CA PHE A 70 9.50 10.19 -1.65
C PHE A 70 10.16 9.40 -0.50
N LEU A 71 9.57 8.25 -0.12
CA LEU A 71 10.13 7.40 0.94
C LEU A 71 11.44 6.74 0.49
N GLU A 72 11.59 6.39 -0.77
CA GLU A 72 12.83 5.82 -1.32
C GLU A 72 13.97 6.85 -1.32
N GLU A 73 13.67 8.11 -1.64
CA GLU A 73 14.64 9.21 -1.62
C GLU A 73 14.99 9.69 -0.20
N THR A 74 13.99 9.81 0.67
CA THR A 74 14.15 10.36 2.03
C THR A 74 14.78 9.33 2.97
N LEU A 75 14.41 8.05 2.84
CA LEU A 75 14.92 6.98 3.69
C LEU A 75 16.15 6.35 3.04
N THR A 76 17.30 6.95 3.35
CA THR A 76 18.58 6.64 2.70
C THR A 76 19.07 5.21 2.97
N PRO A 77 19.83 4.62 2.02
CA PRO A 77 20.35 3.25 2.10
C PRO A 77 21.21 2.94 3.32
N GLU A 78 21.84 3.95 3.90
CA GLU A 78 22.73 3.80 5.07
C GLU A 78 21.95 3.39 6.32
N LYS A 79 20.69 3.83 6.45
CA LYS A 79 19.84 3.57 7.62
C LYS A 79 18.65 2.64 7.33
N TYR A 80 18.23 2.55 6.06
CA TYR A 80 17.05 1.82 5.62
C TYR A 80 17.29 1.10 4.28
N PRO A 81 16.71 -0.09 4.06
CA PRO A 81 16.93 -0.84 2.83
C PRO A 81 16.34 -0.13 1.59
N LYS A 82 17.01 -0.32 0.44
CA LYS A 82 16.50 0.10 -0.88
C LYS A 82 15.41 -0.88 -1.33
N LEU A 83 14.22 -0.38 -1.65
CA LEU A 83 13.09 -1.22 -2.06
C LEU A 83 12.85 -1.23 -3.57
N ALA A 84 13.43 -0.29 -4.31
CA ALA A 84 13.27 -0.23 -5.76
C ALA A 84 13.75 -1.53 -6.44
N ALA A 85 12.93 -2.05 -7.35
CA ALA A 85 13.26 -3.26 -8.10
C ALA A 85 14.52 -3.08 -8.95
N LYS A 86 15.37 -4.11 -8.98
CA LYS A 86 16.60 -4.13 -9.81
C LYS A 86 16.28 -4.26 -11.30
N HIS A 87 15.21 -4.96 -11.63
CA HIS A 87 14.79 -5.22 -13.00
C HIS A 87 13.52 -4.43 -13.32
N ARG A 88 13.57 -3.63 -14.39
CA ARG A 88 12.44 -2.78 -14.80
C ARG A 88 11.18 -3.60 -15.13
N GLU A 89 11.36 -4.81 -15.66
CA GLU A 89 10.26 -5.72 -15.99
C GLU A 89 9.42 -6.10 -14.77
N SER A 90 10.03 -6.18 -13.58
CA SER A 90 9.34 -6.50 -12.33
C SER A 90 8.28 -5.45 -11.96
N ASN A 91 8.47 -4.18 -12.37
CA ASN A 91 7.52 -3.10 -12.09
C ASN A 91 6.27 -3.18 -12.98
N THR A 92 6.37 -3.82 -14.15
CA THR A 92 5.28 -3.92 -15.13
C THR A 92 4.61 -5.29 -15.16
N ALA A 93 5.28 -6.31 -14.64
CA ALA A 93 4.76 -7.67 -14.59
C ALA A 93 3.44 -7.72 -13.79
N GLY A 94 2.35 -8.10 -14.46
CA GLY A 94 1.05 -8.30 -13.82
C GLY A 94 0.24 -7.02 -13.54
N ILE A 95 0.65 -5.85 -14.04
CA ILE A 95 -0.05 -4.57 -13.82
C ILE A 95 -1.51 -4.57 -14.32
N ASP A 96 -1.82 -5.41 -15.31
CA ASP A 96 -3.14 -5.52 -15.93
C ASP A 96 -4.05 -6.61 -15.28
N ILE A 97 -3.51 -7.46 -14.41
CA ILE A 97 -4.24 -8.58 -13.79
C ILE A 97 -5.43 -8.07 -12.98
N PHE A 98 -5.24 -7.02 -12.17
CA PHE A 98 -6.32 -6.47 -11.34
C PHE A 98 -7.46 -5.89 -12.18
N SER A 99 -7.14 -5.21 -13.28
CA SER A 99 -8.13 -4.65 -14.20
C SER A 99 -8.93 -5.77 -14.88
N LYS A 100 -8.24 -6.80 -15.40
CA LYS A 100 -8.86 -7.97 -16.00
C LYS A 100 -9.74 -8.74 -15.02
N PHE A 101 -9.27 -8.97 -13.80
CA PHE A 101 -10.03 -9.62 -12.74
C PHE A 101 -11.26 -8.80 -12.35
N SER A 102 -11.11 -7.49 -12.20
CA SER A 102 -12.22 -6.57 -11.90
C SER A 102 -13.30 -6.62 -12.98
N ALA A 103 -12.90 -6.62 -14.26
CA ALA A 103 -13.83 -6.75 -15.37
C ALA A 103 -14.54 -8.10 -15.36
N TYR A 104 -13.82 -9.19 -15.05
CA TYR A 104 -14.38 -10.54 -14.97
C TYR A 104 -15.46 -10.67 -13.89
N ILE A 105 -15.17 -10.24 -12.65
CA ILE A 105 -16.08 -10.38 -11.51
C ILE A 105 -17.29 -9.44 -11.63
N LYS A 106 -17.11 -8.26 -12.24
CA LYS A 106 -18.20 -7.29 -12.47
C LYS A 106 -19.04 -7.62 -13.71
N ASN A 107 -18.67 -8.62 -14.51
CA ASN A 107 -19.42 -9.00 -15.70
C ASN A 107 -20.71 -9.73 -15.31
N THR A 108 -21.85 -9.13 -15.65
CA THR A 108 -23.19 -9.68 -15.38
C THR A 108 -23.57 -10.84 -16.31
N LYS A 109 -22.79 -11.10 -17.37
CA LYS A 109 -23.00 -12.22 -18.31
C LYS A 109 -21.81 -13.18 -18.26
N GLN A 110 -21.78 -14.03 -17.23
CA GLN A 110 -20.69 -14.99 -16.96
C GLN A 110 -20.41 -15.98 -18.11
N GLN A 111 -21.38 -16.23 -18.99
CA GLN A 111 -21.23 -17.11 -20.16
C GLN A 111 -20.19 -16.60 -21.18
N ASN A 112 -19.87 -15.30 -21.16
CA ASN A 112 -18.85 -14.70 -22.02
C ASN A 112 -17.43 -14.79 -21.45
N ASN A 113 -17.26 -15.36 -20.26
CA ASN A 113 -15.96 -15.46 -19.59
C ASN A 113 -15.17 -16.71 -20.00
N ALA A 114 -15.74 -17.61 -20.82
CA ALA A 114 -15.09 -18.82 -21.28
C ALA A 114 -14.02 -18.50 -22.35
N GLY A 115 -12.73 -18.58 -21.98
CA GLY A 115 -11.65 -18.78 -22.95
C GLY A 115 -10.38 -17.91 -22.88
N LYS A 116 -10.13 -17.08 -21.85
CA LYS A 116 -8.95 -16.18 -21.87
C LYS A 116 -8.18 -16.00 -20.55
N TRP A 117 -8.07 -17.04 -19.70
CA TRP A 117 -7.43 -16.87 -18.37
C TRP A 117 -6.14 -17.62 -18.09
N PHE A 118 -5.59 -18.39 -19.03
CA PHE A 118 -4.31 -19.06 -18.80
C PHE A 118 -3.28 -18.64 -19.86
N PRO A 119 -2.32 -17.76 -19.55
CA PRO A 119 -1.04 -17.82 -20.24
C PRO A 119 -0.41 -19.18 -19.91
N SER A 120 0.06 -19.90 -20.93
CA SER A 120 0.59 -21.27 -20.89
C SER A 120 1.95 -21.40 -20.20
N THR A 121 2.36 -20.43 -19.38
CA THR A 121 3.67 -20.43 -18.74
C THR A 121 3.52 -20.16 -17.25
N GLN A 122 3.55 -21.25 -16.49
CA GLN A 122 3.70 -21.24 -15.05
C GLN A 122 5.08 -20.65 -14.73
N SER A 123 5.14 -19.35 -14.42
CA SER A 123 6.41 -18.70 -14.05
C SER A 123 6.85 -19.19 -12.66
N PRO A 124 8.16 -19.47 -12.41
CA PRO A 124 8.62 -20.09 -11.17
C PRO A 124 8.57 -19.20 -9.91
N TRP A 125 8.21 -17.93 -10.05
CA TRP A 125 8.36 -16.88 -9.03
C TRP A 125 7.34 -16.94 -7.88
N TRP A 126 6.39 -17.88 -7.89
CA TRP A 126 5.36 -18.02 -6.85
C TRP A 126 5.87 -18.55 -5.51
N HIS A 127 7.16 -18.89 -5.40
CA HIS A 127 7.77 -19.49 -4.21
C HIS A 127 8.88 -18.61 -3.62
N CYS A 128 8.67 -17.30 -3.48
CA CYS A 128 9.50 -16.49 -2.60
C CYS A 128 8.93 -16.56 -1.17
N PRO A 129 9.60 -17.21 -0.20
CA PRO A 129 9.18 -17.17 1.19
C PRO A 129 9.31 -15.74 1.71
N LEU A 130 8.25 -15.20 2.30
CA LEU A 130 8.33 -13.94 3.05
C LEU A 130 9.31 -14.13 4.22
N PRO A 131 10.29 -13.24 4.44
CA PRO A 131 11.19 -13.35 5.58
C PRO A 131 10.39 -13.29 6.89
N ARG A 132 10.70 -14.20 7.81
CA ARG A 132 10.09 -14.29 9.14
C ARG A 132 10.46 -13.03 9.94
N ALA A 133 9.47 -12.34 10.49
CA ALA A 133 9.68 -11.15 11.30
C ALA A 133 10.63 -11.46 12.47
N SER A 134 11.78 -10.76 12.54
CA SER A 134 12.60 -10.69 13.75
C SER A 134 11.93 -9.71 14.70
N SER A 135 11.67 -10.14 15.93
CA SER A 135 11.02 -9.36 16.98
C SER A 135 11.99 -8.40 17.69
N ASP A 136 12.84 -7.72 16.94
CA ASP A 136 13.73 -6.70 17.50
C ASP A 136 13.04 -5.35 17.39
N ALA A 137 12.15 -5.10 18.36
CA ALA A 137 11.57 -3.78 18.59
C ALA A 137 12.68 -2.84 19.11
N GLN A 138 13.55 -2.39 18.22
CA GLN A 138 14.45 -1.29 18.49
C GLN A 138 13.60 -0.02 18.57
N THR A 139 13.52 0.58 19.74
CA THR A 139 12.94 1.89 20.03
C THR A 139 13.61 2.96 19.15
N ARG A 140 13.16 3.09 17.91
CA ARG A 140 13.58 4.13 16.98
C ARG A 140 12.56 5.27 17.10
N GLU A 141 13.07 6.46 17.38
CA GLU A 141 12.30 7.71 17.41
C GLU A 141 11.43 7.80 16.14
N ALA A 142 10.12 8.02 16.31
CA ALA A 142 9.19 8.07 15.19
C ALA A 142 9.65 9.18 14.23
N ALA A 143 9.92 8.83 12.97
CA ALA A 143 10.52 9.75 11.98
C ALA A 143 9.53 10.83 11.49
N GLY A 144 8.54 11.22 12.30
CA GLY A 144 7.47 12.13 11.92
C GLY A 144 6.56 11.56 10.82
N ILE A 145 6.59 10.24 10.58
CA ILE A 145 5.78 9.57 9.56
C ILE A 145 4.45 9.11 10.17
N ASN A 146 3.35 9.64 9.65
CA ASN A 146 2.00 9.12 9.93
C ASN A 146 1.35 8.70 8.61
N ALA A 147 0.93 7.44 8.53
CA ALA A 147 0.18 6.90 7.40
C ALA A 147 -1.31 6.92 7.71
N PHE A 148 -2.10 7.53 6.84
CA PHE A 148 -3.55 7.60 6.95
C PHE A 148 -4.15 6.62 5.96
N ILE A 149 -4.77 5.56 6.46
CA ILE A 149 -5.33 4.48 5.65
C ILE A 149 -6.86 4.45 5.74
N HIS A 150 -7.51 3.96 4.70
CA HIS A 150 -8.97 3.94 4.66
C HIS A 150 -9.54 2.88 5.62
N SER A 151 -10.47 3.30 6.47
CA SER A 151 -11.35 2.43 7.26
C SER A 151 -12.68 2.19 6.50
N PRO A 152 -13.24 0.96 6.48
CA PRO A 152 -14.45 0.61 5.71
C PRO A 152 -15.75 1.39 6.04
#